data_AF-A0A2E3JPW2-F1
#
_entry.id   AF-A0A2E3JPW2-F1
#
_cell.length_a   1.000
_cell.length_b   1.000
_cell.length_c   1.000
_cell.angle_alpha   90.00
_cell.angle_beta   90.00
_cell.angle_gamma   90.00
#
_symmetry.space_group_name_H-M   'P 1'
#
loop_
_entity.id
_entity.type
_entity.pdbx_description
1 polymer ?
#
loop_
_entity_poly.entity_id
_entity_poly.type
_entity_poly.pdbx_seq_one_letter_code
_entity_poly.pdbx_strand_id
1 'polypeptide(L)'
;MESYWIKVNSVDLEFIKTPYSTSPSMTRNNGRAYNPSPEEYYLKEKIKELRAWGDDLYGSTKTAGEENLVEKLSDFLGFQTTKDIRNVALQLEEDIAIMHKGLLASICFCFPSSWIPSQRLGLELGELHSPVADGEQLVKASKKISKAMERQDMLRWIWTVTTNPSLSNHPKIKRPELIDFENLYLRVETQTTTPLDKETSLFFVKVDVHPLTKVWSNKILESINSMSNEVLEYKNLFEIKDFLNKPNRWFN
;
A
#
# COMPACT_ATOMS: atom_id res chain seq x y z
N MET A 1 13.01 1.11 -23.11
CA MET A 1 12.63 1.25 -21.69
C MET A 1 11.12 1.28 -21.65
N GLU A 2 10.51 0.11 -21.56
CA GLU A 2 9.05 0.00 -21.45
C GLU A 2 8.62 0.45 -20.06
N SER A 3 7.69 1.38 -20.04
CA SER A 3 6.98 1.82 -18.86
C SER A 3 6.12 0.67 -18.32
N TYR A 4 6.35 0.26 -17.08
CA TYR A 4 5.47 -0.66 -16.33
C TYR A 4 4.10 -0.07 -15.98
N TRP A 5 3.74 1.09 -16.54
CA TRP A 5 2.42 1.70 -16.43
C TRP A 5 1.47 0.99 -17.40
N ILE A 6 1.13 -0.25 -17.06
CA ILE A 6 0.20 -1.10 -17.80
C ILE A 6 -1.19 -0.45 -17.73
N LYS A 7 -1.75 -0.11 -18.90
CA LYS A 7 -3.18 0.18 -19.04
C LYS A 7 -3.97 -1.02 -18.53
N VAL A 8 -4.89 -0.76 -17.60
CA VAL A 8 -5.80 -1.72 -16.96
C VAL A 8 -6.61 -2.48 -18.02
N ASN A 9 -6.08 -3.61 -18.47
CA ASN A 9 -6.82 -4.71 -19.13
C ASN A 9 -6.26 -6.10 -18.76
N SER A 10 -5.12 -6.16 -18.06
CA SER A 10 -4.61 -7.37 -17.42
C SER A 10 -3.75 -6.97 -16.22
N VAL A 11 -4.21 -7.26 -15.00
CA VAL A 11 -3.33 -7.21 -13.83
C VAL A 11 -2.46 -8.45 -13.91
N ASP A 12 -1.14 -8.27 -13.95
CA ASP A 12 -0.23 -9.40 -13.81
C ASP A 12 -0.32 -9.93 -12.37
N LEU A 13 -0.82 -11.16 -12.22
CA LEU A 13 -1.03 -11.80 -10.92
C LEU A 13 0.17 -12.62 -10.46
N GLU A 14 1.34 -12.51 -11.11
CA GLU A 14 2.56 -13.24 -10.70
C GLU A 14 2.99 -12.97 -9.25
N PHE A 15 2.62 -11.82 -8.68
CA PHE A 15 2.87 -11.51 -7.28
C PHE A 15 2.01 -12.32 -6.29
N ILE A 16 0.94 -12.98 -6.76
CA ILE A 16 0.08 -13.85 -5.95
C ILE A 16 0.75 -15.21 -5.78
N LYS A 17 1.21 -15.48 -4.57
CA LYS A 17 1.93 -16.72 -4.23
C LYS A 17 0.98 -17.78 -3.68
N THR A 18 1.23 -19.02 -4.07
CA THR A 18 0.61 -20.22 -3.49
C THR A 18 1.73 -21.19 -3.09
N PRO A 19 1.90 -21.54 -1.81
CA PRO A 19 1.13 -21.06 -0.67
C PRO A 19 1.33 -19.55 -0.41
N TYR A 20 0.34 -18.93 0.24
CA TYR A 20 0.40 -17.55 0.69
C TYR A 20 1.56 -17.37 1.67
N SER A 21 2.20 -16.20 1.62
CA SER A 21 3.30 -15.87 2.52
C SER A 21 3.33 -14.37 2.80
N THR A 22 3.51 -14.04 4.06
CA THR A 22 3.82 -12.71 4.62
C THR A 22 5.31 -12.41 4.63
N SER A 23 6.16 -13.38 4.29
CA SER A 23 7.60 -13.19 4.20
C SER A 23 7.93 -12.06 3.23
N PRO A 24 8.95 -11.24 3.54
CA PRO A 24 9.30 -10.09 2.71
C PRO A 24 9.65 -10.54 1.29
N SER A 25 8.92 -10.02 0.31
CA SER A 25 9.04 -10.35 -1.12
C SER A 25 9.68 -9.23 -1.95
N MET A 26 10.41 -8.31 -1.30
CA MET A 26 11.02 -7.16 -1.95
C MET A 26 12.03 -7.57 -3.02
N THR A 27 11.88 -7.02 -4.22
CA THR A 27 12.84 -7.15 -5.32
C THR A 27 13.48 -5.79 -5.60
N ARG A 28 14.59 -5.78 -6.35
CA ARG A 28 15.16 -4.52 -6.85
C ARG A 28 14.18 -3.92 -7.85
N ASN A 29 13.87 -2.63 -7.69
CA ASN A 29 13.11 -1.88 -8.67
C ASN A 29 14.07 -1.32 -9.73
N ASN A 30 13.86 -1.67 -11.00
CA ASN A 30 14.59 -1.08 -12.12
C ASN A 30 13.73 -0.05 -12.88
N GLY A 31 12.48 0.13 -12.46
CA GLY A 31 11.55 1.12 -12.98
C GLY A 31 11.54 2.41 -12.14
N ARG A 32 10.51 3.23 -12.34
CA ARG A 32 10.31 4.42 -11.51
C ARG A 32 9.73 4.05 -10.15
N ALA A 33 10.04 4.85 -9.13
CA ALA A 33 9.43 4.72 -7.82
C ALA A 33 7.99 5.28 -7.80
N TYR A 34 7.66 6.24 -8.66
CA TYR A 34 6.34 6.88 -8.71
C TYR A 34 5.95 7.27 -10.14
N ASN A 35 4.66 7.52 -10.36
CA ASN A 35 4.14 8.00 -11.63
C ASN A 35 4.38 9.50 -11.80
N PRO A 36 5.17 9.95 -12.79
CA PRO A 36 5.38 11.39 -13.07
C PRO A 36 4.14 12.11 -13.62
N SER A 37 3.09 11.37 -14.00
CA SER A 37 1.91 11.89 -14.68
C SER A 37 0.67 11.27 -14.05
N PRO A 38 0.31 11.71 -12.83
CA PRO A 38 -0.76 11.09 -12.04
C PRO A 38 -2.09 11.21 -12.76
N GLU A 39 -2.92 10.17 -12.67
CA GLU A 39 -4.29 10.27 -13.16
C GLU A 39 -5.15 11.15 -12.25
N GLU A 40 -5.97 12.01 -12.85
CA GLU A 40 -6.82 12.97 -12.12
C GLU A 40 -7.77 12.28 -11.12
N TYR A 41 -8.16 11.03 -11.40
CA TYR A 41 -8.98 10.21 -10.52
C TYR A 41 -8.37 10.07 -9.12
N TYR A 42 -7.10 9.68 -9.01
CA TYR A 42 -6.44 9.53 -7.71
C TYR A 42 -6.36 10.86 -6.96
N LEU A 43 -6.01 11.94 -7.66
CA LEU A 43 -5.91 13.26 -7.02
C LEU A 43 -7.26 13.71 -6.43
N LYS A 44 -8.35 13.49 -7.18
CA LYS A 44 -9.73 13.78 -6.69
C LYS A 44 -10.08 12.93 -5.48
N GLU A 45 -9.78 11.63 -5.48
CA GLU A 45 -10.04 10.76 -4.33
C GLU A 45 -9.20 11.16 -3.11
N LYS A 46 -7.92 11.52 -3.27
CA LYS A 46 -7.09 12.04 -2.17
C LYS A 46 -7.67 13.28 -1.54
N ILE A 47 -8.16 14.23 -2.35
CA ILE A 47 -8.80 15.46 -1.85
C ILE A 47 -10.05 15.12 -1.02
N LYS A 48 -10.86 14.15 -1.45
CA LYS A 48 -12.04 13.71 -0.70
C LYS A 48 -11.65 13.11 0.64
N GLU A 49 -10.68 12.20 0.67
CA GLU A 49 -10.23 11.54 1.89
C GLU A 49 -9.59 12.53 2.87
N LEU A 50 -8.73 13.44 2.39
CA LEU A 50 -8.13 14.49 3.23
C LEU A 50 -9.18 15.44 3.83
N ARG A 51 -10.25 15.75 3.09
CA ARG A 51 -11.37 16.56 3.62
C ARG A 51 -12.19 15.79 4.67
N ALA A 52 -12.36 14.48 4.48
CA ALA A 52 -13.17 13.64 5.35
C ALA A 52 -12.45 13.30 6.67
N TRP A 53 -11.16 12.97 6.60
CA TRP A 53 -10.43 12.37 7.72
C TRP A 53 -9.27 13.23 8.25
N GLY A 54 -8.83 14.23 7.49
CA GLY A 54 -7.85 15.22 7.93
C GLY A 54 -6.62 14.58 8.58
N ASP A 55 -6.38 14.95 9.83
CA ASP A 55 -5.18 14.60 10.61
C ASP A 55 -5.04 13.09 10.89
N ASP A 56 -6.04 12.26 10.57
CA ASP A 56 -5.88 10.80 10.60
C ASP A 56 -4.88 10.34 9.53
N LEU A 57 -4.85 11.00 8.36
CA LEU A 57 -4.19 10.50 7.14
C LEU A 57 -2.75 10.97 6.96
N TYR A 58 -2.36 12.04 7.65
CA TYR A 58 -1.05 12.64 7.45
C TYR A 58 -0.43 13.17 8.74
N GLY A 59 0.88 13.34 8.73
CA GLY A 59 1.59 14.05 9.78
C GLY A 59 3.10 13.95 9.62
N SER A 60 3.81 14.69 10.46
CA SER A 60 5.27 14.75 10.48
C SER A 60 5.75 14.79 11.92
N THR A 61 6.84 14.09 12.23
CA THR A 61 7.51 14.20 13.52
C THR A 61 8.24 15.54 13.63
N LYS A 62 8.60 15.93 14.86
CA LYS A 62 9.45 17.12 15.09
C LYS A 62 10.77 17.03 14.32
N THR A 63 11.40 15.86 14.34
CA THR A 63 12.65 15.58 13.63
C THR A 63 12.50 15.79 12.12
N ALA A 64 11.37 15.42 11.53
CA ALA A 64 11.14 15.65 10.10
C ALA A 64 11.15 17.15 9.74
N GLY A 65 10.66 18.00 10.64
CA GLY A 65 10.71 19.45 10.50
C GLY A 65 12.11 20.02 10.71
N GLU A 66 12.84 19.56 11.73
CA GLU A 66 14.22 20.00 12.03
C GLU A 66 15.19 19.63 10.89
N GLU A 67 14.98 18.47 10.25
CA GLU A 67 15.81 17.95 9.16
C GLU A 67 15.30 18.36 7.76
N ASN A 68 14.24 19.19 7.69
CA ASN A 68 13.59 19.67 6.47
C ASN A 68 13.24 18.54 5.47
N LEU A 69 12.76 17.40 5.97
CA LEU A 69 12.61 16.19 5.14
C LEU A 69 11.57 16.34 4.03
N VAL A 70 10.47 17.05 4.29
CA VAL A 70 9.41 17.26 3.28
C VAL A 70 9.90 18.20 2.18
N GLU A 71 10.72 19.20 2.51
CA GLU A 71 11.32 20.10 1.51
C GLU A 71 12.27 19.33 0.59
N LYS A 72 13.16 18.51 1.19
CA LYS A 72 14.04 17.59 0.44
C LYS A 72 13.24 16.64 -0.46
N LEU A 73 12.12 16.12 0.02
CA LEU A 73 11.21 15.29 -0.78
C LEU A 73 10.62 16.08 -1.97
N SER A 74 10.09 17.29 -1.76
CA SER A 74 9.55 18.09 -2.86
C SER A 74 10.63 18.44 -3.90
N ASP A 75 11.84 18.76 -3.46
CA ASP A 75 12.96 19.08 -4.34
C ASP A 75 13.40 17.84 -5.15
N PHE A 76 13.45 16.66 -4.50
CA PHE A 76 13.74 15.38 -5.15
C PHE A 76 12.74 15.05 -6.26
N LEU A 77 11.46 15.37 -6.05
CA LEU A 77 10.39 15.16 -7.03
C LEU A 77 10.31 16.27 -8.09
N GLY A 78 11.08 17.35 -7.94
CA GLY A 78 11.00 18.52 -8.83
C GLY A 78 9.71 19.34 -8.66
N PHE A 79 9.07 19.25 -7.50
CA PHE A 79 7.87 20.01 -7.16
C PHE A 79 8.23 21.34 -6.50
N GLN A 80 7.24 22.24 -6.36
CA GLN A 80 7.42 23.45 -5.57
C GLN A 80 7.77 23.09 -4.12
N THR A 81 8.87 23.64 -3.60
CA THR A 81 9.35 23.37 -2.25
C THR A 81 8.29 23.67 -1.21
N THR A 82 8.05 22.71 -0.29
CA THR A 82 7.01 22.82 0.72
C THR A 82 7.36 22.05 1.99
N LYS A 83 6.82 22.49 3.13
CA LYS A 83 6.94 21.81 4.43
C LYS A 83 5.74 20.91 4.75
N ASP A 84 4.70 20.98 3.92
CA ASP A 84 3.46 20.25 4.13
C ASP A 84 3.41 19.05 3.17
N ILE A 85 3.50 17.85 3.74
CA ILE A 85 3.54 16.61 2.96
C ILE A 85 2.27 16.40 2.13
N ARG A 86 1.13 17.01 2.51
CA ARG A 86 -0.11 16.96 1.73
C ARG A 86 0.05 17.61 0.36
N ASN A 87 0.79 18.72 0.28
CA ASN A 87 1.04 19.40 -0.99
C ASN A 87 1.84 18.54 -1.96
N VAL A 88 2.72 17.68 -1.45
CA VAL A 88 3.42 16.67 -2.26
C VAL A 88 2.47 15.54 -2.63
N ALA A 89 1.73 14.99 -1.67
CA ALA A 89 0.83 13.86 -1.91
C ALA A 89 -0.29 14.16 -2.92
N LEU A 90 -0.75 15.41 -2.99
CA LEU A 90 -1.76 15.89 -3.95
C LEU A 90 -1.22 16.09 -5.38
N GLN A 91 0.05 15.81 -5.62
CA GLN A 91 0.68 15.80 -6.94
C GLN A 91 1.09 14.40 -7.39
N LEU A 92 0.74 13.37 -6.62
CA LEU A 92 1.06 11.97 -6.87
C LEU A 92 -0.21 11.13 -6.85
N GLU A 93 -0.25 10.05 -7.61
CA GLU A 93 -1.30 9.03 -7.43
C GLU A 93 -0.98 8.11 -6.25
N GLU A 94 0.29 7.92 -5.95
CA GLU A 94 0.79 7.13 -4.83
C GLU A 94 0.68 7.85 -3.49
N ASP A 95 0.25 7.15 -2.45
CA ASP A 95 0.48 7.59 -1.08
C ASP A 95 1.97 7.62 -0.75
N ILE A 96 2.39 8.49 0.17
CA ILE A 96 3.81 8.77 0.41
C ILE A 96 4.18 8.75 1.89
N ALA A 97 5.32 8.15 2.20
CA ALA A 97 5.96 8.18 3.51
C ALA A 97 7.47 8.43 3.40
N ILE A 98 8.03 9.06 4.42
CA ILE A 98 9.46 9.30 4.60
C ILE A 98 9.94 8.50 5.80
N MET A 99 10.87 7.58 5.57
CA MET A 99 11.60 6.88 6.62
C MET A 99 12.95 7.57 6.83
N HIS A 100 13.27 8.01 8.05
CA HIS A 100 14.53 8.66 8.39
C HIS A 100 15.16 7.98 9.60
N LYS A 101 16.42 7.55 9.47
CA LYS A 101 17.17 6.78 10.49
C LYS A 101 16.39 5.56 11.00
N GLY A 102 15.65 4.92 10.09
CA GLY A 102 14.81 3.75 10.38
C GLY A 102 13.43 4.03 10.97
N LEU A 103 13.05 5.29 11.20
CA LEU A 103 11.77 5.68 11.80
C LEU A 103 10.84 6.34 10.77
N LEU A 104 9.54 6.12 10.91
CA LEU A 104 8.54 6.83 10.11
C LEU A 104 8.48 8.30 10.51
N ALA A 105 9.08 9.17 9.69
CA ALA A 105 9.27 10.58 10.01
C ALA A 105 8.15 11.48 9.47
N SER A 106 7.61 11.16 8.30
CA SER A 106 6.46 11.87 7.74
C SER A 106 5.63 10.90 6.90
N ILE A 107 4.32 11.09 6.88
CA ILE A 107 3.39 10.24 6.13
C ILE A 107 2.22 11.06 5.63
N CYS A 108 1.74 10.74 4.43
CA CYS A 108 0.44 11.14 3.91
C CYS A 108 -0.13 9.98 3.11
N PHE A 109 -0.94 9.16 3.79
CA PHE A 109 -1.58 7.97 3.22
C PHE A 109 -3.08 8.24 3.15
N CYS A 110 -3.56 8.62 1.97
CA CYS A 110 -4.97 8.91 1.75
C CYS A 110 -5.79 7.63 1.55
N PHE A 111 -5.14 6.53 1.17
CA PHE A 111 -5.76 5.26 0.84
C PHE A 111 -5.31 4.14 1.78
N PRO A 112 -5.39 4.31 3.11
CA PRO A 112 -4.90 3.31 4.05
C PRO A 112 -5.71 2.00 3.99
N SER A 113 -5.09 0.92 4.41
CA SER A 113 -5.70 -0.42 4.49
C SER A 113 -6.04 -0.80 5.93
N SER A 114 -7.10 -0.20 6.49
CA SER A 114 -7.62 -0.47 7.85
C SER A 114 -6.75 -0.02 9.02
N TRP A 115 -5.98 1.06 8.86
CA TRP A 115 -5.24 1.70 9.97
C TRP A 115 -5.20 3.22 9.83
N ILE A 116 -4.82 3.93 10.90
CA ILE A 116 -4.70 5.39 10.93
C ILE A 116 -3.23 5.79 10.72
N PRO A 117 -2.86 6.42 9.59
CA PRO A 117 -1.49 6.83 9.27
C PRO A 117 -0.76 7.64 10.34
N SER A 118 -1.38 8.72 10.81
CA SER A 118 -0.72 9.66 11.72
C SER A 118 -0.35 9.06 13.08
N GLN A 119 -1.09 8.03 13.52
CA GLN A 119 -0.84 7.30 14.78
C GLN A 119 0.41 6.41 14.72
N ARG A 120 1.05 6.28 13.56
CA ARG A 120 2.21 5.40 13.36
C ARG A 120 3.54 6.15 13.25
N LEU A 121 3.52 7.49 13.33
CA LEU A 121 4.73 8.32 13.30
C LEU A 121 5.69 7.93 14.43
N GLY A 122 6.99 7.93 14.11
CA GLY A 122 8.07 7.61 15.05
C GLY A 122 8.31 6.11 15.26
N LEU A 123 7.53 5.22 14.64
CA LEU A 123 7.74 3.78 14.73
C LEU A 123 8.78 3.27 13.73
N GLU A 124 9.50 2.22 14.10
CA GLU A 124 10.36 1.44 13.21
C GLU A 124 9.53 0.55 12.27
N LEU A 125 10.13 0.13 11.15
CA LEU A 125 9.49 -0.76 10.19
C LEU A 125 8.97 -2.06 10.83
N GLY A 126 9.67 -2.61 11.82
CA GLY A 126 9.23 -3.82 12.52
C GLY A 126 7.99 -3.60 13.38
N GLU A 127 7.89 -2.43 14.03
CA GLU A 127 6.74 -2.06 14.86
C GLU A 127 5.51 -1.76 14.01
N LEU A 128 5.69 -1.08 12.86
CA LEU A 128 4.65 -0.87 11.86
C LEU A 128 4.02 -2.19 11.39
N HIS A 129 4.85 -3.23 11.22
CA HIS A 129 4.44 -4.54 10.74
C HIS A 129 4.11 -5.55 11.85
N SER A 130 4.27 -5.19 13.12
CA SER A 130 3.94 -6.08 14.25
C SER A 130 2.49 -6.60 14.26
N PRO A 131 1.47 -5.88 13.75
CA PRO A 131 0.11 -6.41 13.69
C PRO A 131 -0.14 -7.40 12.55
N VAL A 132 0.83 -7.60 11.64
CA VAL A 132 0.67 -8.51 10.49
C VAL A 132 0.71 -9.95 10.98
N ALA A 133 -0.37 -10.70 10.76
CA ALA A 133 -0.44 -12.12 11.06
C ALA A 133 0.64 -12.91 10.31
N ASP A 134 1.21 -13.93 10.95
CA ASP A 134 2.36 -14.71 10.47
C ASP A 134 3.57 -13.83 10.06
N GLY A 135 3.70 -12.63 10.64
CA GLY A 135 4.65 -11.61 10.23
C GLY A 135 6.06 -11.74 10.81
N GLU A 136 6.42 -12.80 11.53
CA GLU A 136 7.64 -12.87 12.34
C GLU A 136 8.91 -12.72 11.49
N GLN A 137 8.94 -13.33 10.30
CA GLN A 137 10.07 -13.19 9.39
C GLN A 137 10.19 -11.76 8.85
N LEU A 138 9.06 -11.10 8.59
CA LEU A 138 9.02 -9.72 8.14
C LEU A 138 9.53 -8.77 9.23
N VAL A 139 9.04 -8.93 10.47
CA VAL A 139 9.51 -8.15 11.63
C VAL A 139 11.01 -8.36 11.86
N LYS A 140 11.49 -9.61 11.86
CA LYS A 140 12.92 -9.92 12.01
C LYS A 140 13.78 -9.31 10.92
N ALA A 141 13.29 -9.26 9.68
CA ALA A 141 14.00 -8.68 8.54
C ALA A 141 13.91 -7.15 8.48
N SER A 142 12.99 -6.52 9.21
CA SER A 142 12.62 -5.11 9.04
C SER A 142 13.81 -4.14 9.16
N LYS A 143 14.71 -4.35 10.14
CA LYS A 143 15.91 -3.53 10.27
C LYS A 143 16.85 -3.61 9.07
N LYS A 144 16.98 -4.80 8.47
CA LYS A 144 17.78 -5.00 7.25
C LYS A 144 17.10 -4.37 6.04
N ILE A 145 15.77 -4.51 5.94
CA ILE A 145 14.96 -3.91 4.86
C ILE A 145 15.07 -2.38 4.92
N SER A 146 14.89 -1.77 6.09
CA SER A 146 15.02 -0.31 6.26
C SER A 146 16.38 0.20 5.76
N LYS A 147 17.48 -0.46 6.15
CA LYS A 147 18.83 -0.11 5.67
C LYS A 147 19.02 -0.34 4.17
N ALA A 148 18.28 -1.25 3.57
CA ALA A 148 18.32 -1.49 2.13
C ALA A 148 17.56 -0.38 1.37
N MET A 149 16.43 0.09 1.90
CA MET A 149 15.66 1.19 1.31
C MET A 149 16.46 2.50 1.22
N GLU A 150 17.41 2.72 2.13
CA GLU A 150 18.36 3.85 2.12
C GLU A 150 19.46 3.73 1.04
N ARG A 151 19.54 2.61 0.33
CA ARG A 151 20.66 2.29 -0.57
C ARG A 151 20.27 1.84 -1.97
N GLN A 152 19.04 1.38 -2.15
CA GLN A 152 18.58 0.84 -3.43
C GLN A 152 17.08 1.03 -3.59
N ASP A 153 16.68 1.13 -4.86
CA ASP A 153 15.28 1.12 -5.22
C ASP A 153 14.71 -0.28 -5.07
N MET A 154 13.56 -0.39 -4.41
CA MET A 154 12.91 -1.67 -4.12
C MET A 154 11.44 -1.63 -4.53
N LEU A 155 10.88 -2.78 -4.85
CA LEU A 155 9.51 -2.97 -5.28
C LEU A 155 8.94 -4.24 -4.62
N ARG A 156 7.68 -4.16 -4.20
CA ARG A 156 6.87 -5.32 -3.83
C ARG A 156 5.40 -5.03 -4.11
N TRP A 157 4.61 -6.09 -4.07
CA TRP A 157 3.16 -5.99 -4.11
C TRP A 157 2.54 -6.58 -2.85
N ILE A 158 1.45 -5.96 -2.42
CA ILE A 158 0.52 -6.49 -1.42
C ILE A 158 -0.86 -6.55 -2.04
N TRP A 159 -1.63 -7.55 -1.67
CA TRP A 159 -2.98 -7.69 -2.19
C TRP A 159 -3.94 -8.29 -1.17
N THR A 160 -5.24 -8.09 -1.42
CA THR A 160 -6.33 -8.78 -0.75
C THR A 160 -7.56 -8.80 -1.66
N VAL A 161 -8.51 -9.68 -1.38
CA VAL A 161 -9.88 -9.53 -1.88
C VAL A 161 -10.70 -8.75 -0.87
N THR A 162 -11.52 -7.82 -1.35
CA THR A 162 -12.36 -6.97 -0.51
C THR A 162 -13.76 -6.79 -1.10
N THR A 163 -14.71 -6.37 -0.27
CA THR A 163 -16.04 -5.89 -0.71
C THR A 163 -16.08 -4.38 -0.87
N ASN A 164 -14.99 -3.67 -0.52
CA ASN A 164 -14.89 -2.23 -0.65
C ASN A 164 -14.35 -1.86 -2.06
N PRO A 165 -15.14 -1.17 -2.91
CA PRO A 165 -14.69 -0.72 -4.24
C PRO A 165 -13.74 0.49 -4.19
N SER A 166 -13.65 1.18 -3.05
CA SER A 166 -12.93 2.45 -2.92
C SER A 166 -11.43 2.25 -2.72
N LEU A 167 -10.65 3.25 -3.13
CA LEU A 167 -9.19 3.29 -2.88
C LEU A 167 -8.88 3.36 -1.37
N SER A 168 -9.67 4.08 -0.58
CA SER A 168 -9.48 4.17 0.86
C SER A 168 -10.24 3.07 1.59
N ASN A 169 -9.56 2.42 2.54
CA ASN A 169 -10.17 1.55 3.54
C ASN A 169 -9.89 2.11 4.94
N HIS A 170 -10.14 3.41 5.13
CA HIS A 170 -10.02 4.08 6.41
C HIS A 170 -10.83 3.34 7.50
N PRO A 171 -10.31 3.14 8.73
CA PRO A 171 -10.96 2.35 9.78
C PRO A 171 -12.37 2.80 10.18
N LYS A 172 -12.69 4.08 9.96
CA LYS A 172 -14.02 4.65 10.26
C LYS A 172 -15.05 4.40 9.15
N ILE A 173 -14.63 3.89 7.99
CA ILE A 173 -15.53 3.53 6.89
C ILE A 173 -16.07 2.13 7.14
N LYS A 174 -17.41 2.00 7.19
CA LYS A 174 -18.05 0.68 7.25
C LYS A 174 -17.83 -0.02 5.91
N ARG A 175 -17.20 -1.19 5.96
CA ARG A 175 -17.03 -2.07 4.81
C ARG A 175 -18.40 -2.58 4.32
N PRO A 176 -18.69 -2.55 3.00
CA PRO A 176 -19.91 -3.14 2.45
C PRO A 176 -20.04 -4.62 2.78
N GLU A 177 -21.28 -5.09 2.96
CA GLU A 177 -21.58 -6.49 3.21
C GLU A 177 -21.33 -7.34 1.94
N LEU A 178 -21.00 -8.62 2.13
CA LEU A 178 -20.81 -9.55 1.03
C LEU A 178 -22.17 -10.01 0.49
N ILE A 179 -22.52 -9.54 -0.71
CA ILE A 179 -23.79 -9.83 -1.37
C ILE A 179 -23.62 -10.93 -2.44
N ASP A 180 -22.72 -10.68 -3.39
CA ASP A 180 -22.45 -11.53 -4.55
C ASP A 180 -20.98 -11.38 -5.01
N PHE A 181 -20.63 -12.03 -6.11
CA PHE A 181 -19.26 -12.04 -6.63
C PHE A 181 -18.91 -10.73 -7.36
N GLU A 182 -19.90 -10.07 -7.93
CA GLU A 182 -19.82 -8.79 -8.63
C GLU A 182 -19.41 -7.66 -7.69
N ASN A 183 -19.74 -7.77 -6.41
CA ASN A 183 -19.35 -6.87 -5.34
C ASN A 183 -18.00 -7.25 -4.67
N LEU A 184 -17.23 -8.17 -5.26
CA LEU A 184 -15.86 -8.44 -4.85
C LEU A 184 -14.85 -7.72 -5.72
N TYR A 185 -13.78 -7.27 -5.09
CA TYR A 185 -12.71 -6.53 -5.72
C TYR A 185 -11.35 -7.07 -5.31
N LEU A 186 -10.43 -7.13 -6.26
CA LEU A 186 -9.01 -7.32 -5.99
C LEU A 186 -8.41 -5.95 -5.68
N ARG A 187 -7.97 -5.75 -4.44
CA ARG A 187 -7.18 -4.59 -4.03
C ARG A 187 -5.70 -4.94 -4.12
N VAL A 188 -4.93 -4.13 -4.80
CA VAL A 188 -3.48 -4.27 -4.96
C VAL A 188 -2.80 -2.99 -4.48
N GLU A 189 -1.73 -3.15 -3.72
CA GLU A 189 -0.80 -2.08 -3.37
C GLU A 189 0.53 -2.37 -4.07
N THR A 190 0.90 -1.52 -5.02
CA THR A 190 2.24 -1.50 -5.58
C THR A 190 3.10 -0.60 -4.70
N GLN A 191 4.02 -1.20 -3.96
CA GLN A 191 4.84 -0.51 -2.97
C GLN A 191 6.27 -0.39 -3.49
N THR A 192 6.76 0.83 -3.61
CA THR A 192 8.11 1.14 -4.09
C THR A 192 8.86 1.96 -3.07
N THR A 193 10.18 1.81 -3.07
CA THR A 193 11.07 2.58 -2.20
C THR A 193 12.20 3.16 -3.02
N THR A 194 12.69 4.34 -2.65
CA THR A 194 13.89 4.93 -3.25
C THR A 194 14.68 5.69 -2.19
N PRO A 195 16.03 5.66 -2.22
CA PRO A 195 16.85 6.48 -1.33
C PRO A 195 16.66 7.98 -1.62
N LEU A 196 16.45 8.78 -0.58
CA LEU A 196 16.53 10.24 -0.67
C LEU A 196 17.95 10.72 -0.37
N ASP A 197 18.56 10.15 0.68
CA ASP A 197 19.95 10.38 1.08
C ASP A 197 20.49 9.15 1.84
N LYS A 198 21.64 9.29 2.53
CA LYS A 198 22.30 8.18 3.22
C LYS A 198 21.54 7.62 4.43
N GLU A 199 20.59 8.37 4.97
CA GLU A 199 19.84 8.03 6.19
C GLU A 199 18.32 8.08 5.97
N THR A 200 17.89 8.47 4.78
CA THR A 200 16.49 8.73 4.47
C THR A 200 16.07 7.97 3.21
N SER A 201 14.91 7.32 3.29
CA SER A 201 14.28 6.67 2.14
C SER A 201 12.83 7.11 2.01
N LEU A 202 12.37 7.13 0.77
CA LEU A 202 10.98 7.42 0.40
C LEU A 202 10.25 6.12 0.14
N PHE A 203 8.99 6.09 0.51
CA PHE A 203 8.11 4.94 0.32
C PHE A 203 6.83 5.41 -0.37
N PHE A 204 6.56 4.90 -1.56
CA PHE A 204 5.37 5.21 -2.36
C PHE A 204 4.46 3.99 -2.43
N VAL A 205 3.15 4.22 -2.36
CA VAL A 205 2.15 3.16 -2.47
C VAL A 205 1.07 3.55 -3.47
N LYS A 206 1.09 2.93 -4.65
CA LYS A 206 -0.04 2.99 -5.58
C LYS A 206 -1.08 1.97 -5.16
N VAL A 207 -2.32 2.40 -4.97
CA VAL A 207 -3.45 1.52 -4.67
C VAL A 207 -4.29 1.36 -5.93
N ASP A 208 -4.56 0.12 -6.32
CA ASP A 208 -5.49 -0.21 -7.38
C ASP A 208 -6.60 -1.12 -6.85
N VAL A 209 -7.83 -0.90 -7.31
CA VAL A 209 -9.00 -1.71 -6.94
C VAL A 209 -9.71 -2.12 -8.21
N HIS A 210 -9.72 -3.42 -8.49
CA HIS A 210 -10.27 -3.99 -9.70
C HIS A 210 -11.47 -4.88 -9.38
N PRO A 211 -12.60 -4.76 -10.10
CA PRO A 211 -13.69 -5.72 -9.99
C PRO A 211 -13.17 -7.13 -10.20
N LEU A 212 -13.44 -8.04 -9.26
CA LEU A 212 -12.90 -9.39 -9.27
C LEU A 212 -13.41 -10.17 -10.50
N THR A 213 -14.59 -9.84 -11.01
CA THR A 213 -15.14 -10.32 -12.29
C THR A 213 -14.27 -10.07 -13.51
N LYS A 214 -13.36 -9.09 -13.46
CA LYS A 214 -12.45 -8.76 -14.57
C LYS A 214 -11.06 -9.36 -14.43
N VAL A 215 -10.66 -9.72 -13.22
CA VAL A 215 -9.28 -10.13 -12.89
C VAL A 215 -9.22 -11.47 -12.17
N TRP A 216 -10.30 -12.25 -12.17
CA TRP A 216 -10.34 -13.53 -11.47
C TRP A 216 -9.31 -14.52 -12.01
N SER A 217 -8.72 -15.28 -11.09
CA SER A 217 -7.87 -16.41 -11.39
C SER A 217 -7.99 -17.44 -10.26
N ASN A 218 -7.94 -18.73 -10.60
CA ASN A 218 -7.89 -19.79 -9.59
C ASN A 218 -6.70 -19.65 -8.63
N LYS A 219 -5.60 -19.00 -9.07
CA LYS A 219 -4.47 -18.67 -8.20
C LYS A 219 -4.87 -17.82 -6.99
N ILE A 220 -5.84 -16.92 -7.14
CA ILE A 220 -6.38 -16.10 -6.04
C ILE A 220 -7.02 -17.02 -4.98
N LEU A 221 -7.90 -17.92 -5.43
CA LEU A 221 -8.59 -18.86 -4.54
C LEU A 221 -7.61 -19.82 -3.87
N GLU A 222 -6.67 -20.40 -4.63
CA GLU A 222 -5.63 -21.28 -4.11
C GLU A 222 -4.78 -20.59 -3.03
N SER A 223 -4.39 -19.33 -3.27
CA SER A 223 -3.64 -18.53 -2.30
C SER A 223 -4.45 -18.27 -1.03
N ILE A 224 -5.71 -17.81 -1.15
CA ILE A 224 -6.62 -17.63 0.00
C ILE A 224 -6.83 -18.94 0.76
N ASN A 225 -6.96 -20.05 0.06
CA ASN A 225 -7.15 -21.36 0.66
C ASN A 225 -5.93 -21.82 1.47
N SER A 226 -4.74 -21.39 1.08
CA SER A 226 -3.49 -21.67 1.81
C SER A 226 -3.18 -20.73 2.98
N MET A 227 -3.97 -19.68 3.22
CA MET A 227 -3.79 -18.79 4.37
C MET A 227 -4.15 -19.47 5.70
N SER A 228 -3.40 -19.15 6.75
CA SER A 228 -3.74 -19.50 8.14
C SER A 228 -5.00 -18.75 8.61
N ASN A 229 -5.58 -19.19 9.73
CA ASN A 229 -6.76 -18.54 10.30
C ASN A 229 -6.43 -17.11 10.76
N GLU A 230 -5.24 -16.90 11.30
CA GLU A 230 -4.71 -15.63 11.76
C GLU A 230 -4.59 -14.64 10.59
N VAL A 231 -4.09 -15.11 9.43
CA VAL A 231 -4.03 -14.29 8.21
C VAL A 231 -5.42 -13.99 7.66
N LEU A 232 -6.34 -14.96 7.66
CA LEU A 232 -7.72 -14.75 7.23
C LEU A 232 -8.45 -13.76 8.12
N GLU A 233 -8.21 -13.78 9.43
CA GLU A 233 -8.73 -12.81 10.39
C GLU A 233 -8.16 -11.41 10.11
N TYR A 234 -6.83 -11.31 10.06
CA TYR A 234 -6.12 -10.05 9.81
C TYR A 234 -6.56 -9.36 8.51
N LYS A 235 -6.75 -10.15 7.44
CA LYS A 235 -7.21 -9.64 6.13
C LYS A 235 -8.73 -9.53 6.01
N ASN A 236 -9.48 -9.96 7.02
CA ASN A 236 -10.94 -10.04 7.00
C ASN A 236 -11.47 -10.79 5.75
N LEU A 237 -11.06 -12.07 5.64
CA LEU A 237 -11.28 -12.94 4.49
C LEU A 237 -12.08 -14.21 4.78
N PHE A 238 -12.47 -14.52 6.03
CA PHE A 238 -13.22 -15.75 6.34
C PHE A 238 -14.48 -15.90 5.49
N GLU A 239 -15.38 -14.91 5.54
CA GLU A 239 -16.65 -14.95 4.79
C GLU A 239 -16.42 -15.01 3.28
N ILE A 240 -15.41 -14.29 2.78
CA ILE A 240 -15.03 -14.29 1.36
C ILE A 240 -14.49 -15.66 0.94
N LYS A 241 -13.61 -16.26 1.74
CA LYS A 241 -13.07 -17.60 1.48
C LYS A 241 -14.20 -18.61 1.39
N ASP A 242 -15.12 -18.60 2.36
CA ASP A 242 -16.26 -19.51 2.37
C ASP A 242 -17.16 -19.30 1.15
N PHE A 243 -17.43 -18.05 0.80
CA PHE A 243 -18.22 -17.69 -0.38
C PHE A 243 -17.59 -18.18 -1.68
N LEU A 244 -16.28 -17.93 -1.88
CA LEU A 244 -15.56 -18.30 -3.10
C LEU A 244 -15.41 -19.82 -3.28
N ASN A 245 -15.43 -20.61 -2.20
CA ASN A 245 -15.35 -22.08 -2.26
C ASN A 245 -16.70 -22.78 -2.47
N LYS A 246 -17.83 -22.06 -2.45
CA LYS A 246 -19.15 -22.69 -2.67
C LYS A 246 -19.22 -23.28 -4.10
N PRO A 247 -19.60 -24.56 -4.25
CA PRO A 247 -19.69 -25.21 -5.55
C PRO A 247 -20.79 -24.56 -6.41
N ASN A 248 -20.39 -24.11 -7.60
CA ASN A 248 -21.15 -23.35 -8.61
C ASN A 248 -21.47 -21.89 -8.23
N ARG A 249 -21.17 -20.92 -9.12
CA ARG A 249 -22.13 -19.90 -9.65
C ARG A 249 -21.57 -18.62 -10.28
N TRP A 250 -20.26 -18.37 -10.34
CA TRP A 250 -19.77 -17.02 -10.69
C TRP A 250 -19.28 -16.82 -12.13
N PHE A 251 -19.00 -17.90 -12.88
CA PHE A 251 -18.39 -17.84 -14.22
C PHE A 251 -19.18 -18.56 -15.32
N ASN A 252 -20.50 -18.73 -15.13
CA ASN A 252 -21.35 -19.22 -16.23
C ASN A 252 -21.66 -18.09 -17.23
#